data_AF-A0A0L1INC0-F1
#
_entry.id   AF-A0A0L1INC0-F1
#
_cell.length_a   1.000
_cell.length_b   1.000
_cell.length_c   1.000
_cell.angle_alpha   90.00
_cell.angle_beta   90.00
_cell.angle_gamma   90.00
#
_symmetry.space_group_name_H-M   'P 1'
#
loop_
_entity.id
_entity.type
_entity.pdbx_description
1 polymer ?
#
loop_
_entity_poly.entity_id
_entity_poly.type
_entity_poly.pdbx_seq_one_letter_code
_entity_poly.pdbx_strand_id
1 'polypeptide(L)'
;GEHRRSYETVLPLATDLGLTVDTSCKRNKVHCVAKAVNDYDGPGNILISWRHRKMRELVQALGYDDAPEYPDDRFDLIWTIPFPYDNITDIRSEDCPVLDIPEELTVEL
;
A
#
# COMPACT_ATOMS: atom_id res chain seq x y z
N GLY A 1 -6.88 -1.56 -17.29
CA GLY A 1 -6.20 -2.86 -17.44
C GLY A 1 -5.12 -2.99 -16.37
N GLU A 2 -4.89 -4.19 -15.85
CA GLU A 2 -4.04 -4.57 -14.68
C GLU A 2 -2.91 -3.65 -14.21
N HIS A 3 -2.26 -2.96 -15.14
CA HIS A 3 -1.18 -2.01 -14.90
C HIS A 3 -1.60 -0.73 -14.16
N ARG A 4 -2.88 -0.41 -14.07
CA ARG A 4 -3.38 0.81 -13.42
C ARG A 4 -3.91 0.60 -12.00
N ARG A 5 -4.12 -0.64 -11.54
CA ARG A 5 -4.83 -0.91 -10.29
C ARG A 5 -4.19 -0.22 -9.09
N SER A 6 -2.87 -0.37 -8.89
CA SER A 6 -2.17 0.29 -7.78
C SER A 6 -2.29 1.82 -7.80
N TYR A 7 -2.28 2.43 -8.99
CA TYR A 7 -2.51 3.86 -9.16
C TYR A 7 -3.97 4.23 -8.86
N GLU A 8 -4.93 3.47 -9.39
CA GLU A 8 -6.37 3.66 -9.18
C GLU A 8 -6.76 3.49 -7.71
N THR A 9 -6.06 2.63 -6.94
CA THR A 9 -6.29 2.45 -5.50
C THR A 9 -6.01 3.72 -4.69
N VAL A 10 -4.94 4.46 -5.01
CA VAL A 10 -4.53 5.64 -4.23
C VAL A 10 -5.02 6.97 -4.80
N LEU A 11 -5.47 6.97 -6.06
CA LEU A 11 -5.89 8.18 -6.77
C LEU A 11 -7.01 8.96 -6.07
N PRO A 12 -8.09 8.33 -5.55
CA PRO A 12 -9.16 9.07 -4.88
C PRO A 12 -8.65 9.82 -3.65
N LEU A 13 -7.85 9.17 -2.80
CA LEU A 13 -7.27 9.79 -1.61
C LEU A 13 -6.28 10.90 -1.97
N ALA A 14 -5.42 10.68 -2.98
CA ALA A 14 -4.51 11.73 -3.45
C ALA A 14 -5.28 12.96 -3.96
N THR A 15 -6.39 12.75 -4.67
CA THR A 15 -7.25 13.83 -5.16
C THR A 15 -7.89 14.61 -4.02
N ASP A 16 -8.45 13.91 -3.03
CA ASP A 16 -9.06 14.52 -1.84
C ASP A 16 -8.07 15.37 -1.03
N LEU A 17 -6.83 14.89 -0.90
CA LEU A 17 -5.74 15.61 -0.24
C LEU A 17 -5.09 16.70 -1.09
N GLY A 18 -5.48 16.87 -2.36
CA GLY A 18 -4.84 17.82 -3.28
C GLY A 18 -3.39 17.46 -3.66
N LEU A 19 -3.04 16.17 -3.58
CA LEU A 19 -1.72 15.63 -3.88
C LEU A 19 -1.66 14.97 -5.27
N THR A 20 -0.46 14.84 -5.81
CA THR A 20 -0.20 14.03 -7.01
C THR A 20 0.36 12.67 -6.64
N VAL A 21 -0.05 11.61 -7.36
CA VAL A 21 0.55 10.28 -7.20
C VAL A 21 1.89 10.21 -7.94
N ASP A 22 2.97 9.91 -7.23
CA ASP A 22 4.26 9.63 -7.86
C ASP A 22 4.21 8.27 -8.60
N THR A 23 4.56 8.30 -9.89
CA THR A 23 4.59 7.12 -10.78
C THR A 23 5.95 6.94 -11.45
N SER A 24 6.99 7.59 -10.94
CA SER A 24 8.36 7.57 -11.48
C SER A 24 8.99 6.17 -11.45
N CYS A 25 8.68 5.36 -10.43
CA CYS A 25 9.20 4.02 -10.27
C CYS A 25 8.42 2.97 -11.08
N LYS A 26 9.15 2.18 -11.87
CA LYS A 26 8.57 1.07 -12.64
C LYS A 26 8.10 -0.06 -11.72
N ARG A 27 6.98 -0.70 -12.07
CA ARG A 27 6.33 -1.80 -11.32
C ARG A 27 7.25 -2.94 -10.84
N ASN A 28 8.33 -3.23 -11.56
CA ASN A 28 9.27 -4.31 -11.23
C ASN A 28 10.55 -3.81 -10.54
N LYS A 29 10.58 -2.56 -10.05
CA LYS A 29 11.75 -1.92 -9.45
C LYS A 29 11.45 -1.46 -8.03
N VAL A 30 11.30 -2.40 -7.10
CA VAL A 30 10.99 -2.06 -5.69
C VAL A 30 12.08 -1.22 -5.03
N HIS A 31 13.36 -1.45 -5.38
CA HIS A 31 14.47 -0.62 -4.88
C HIS A 31 14.38 0.86 -5.29
N CYS A 32 13.69 1.18 -6.40
CA CYS A 32 13.41 2.57 -6.77
C CYS A 32 12.49 3.21 -5.73
N VAL A 33 11.45 2.48 -5.29
CA VAL A 33 10.50 2.95 -4.28
C VAL A 33 11.18 3.12 -2.93
N ALA A 34 11.98 2.15 -2.50
CA ALA A 34 12.73 2.26 -1.24
C ALA A 34 13.70 3.44 -1.24
N LYS A 35 14.38 3.70 -2.36
CA LYS A 35 15.21 4.90 -2.53
C LYS A 35 14.39 6.19 -2.41
N ALA A 36 13.24 6.26 -3.09
CA ALA A 36 12.36 7.44 -3.03
C ALA A 36 11.85 7.71 -1.60
N VAL A 37 11.52 6.65 -0.84
CA VAL A 37 11.13 6.76 0.57
C VAL A 37 12.29 7.30 1.42
N ASN A 38 13.49 6.72 1.28
CA ASN A 38 14.66 7.14 2.07
C ASN A 38 15.15 8.56 1.72
N ASP A 39 14.93 9.02 0.48
CA ASP A 39 15.26 10.37 0.04
C ASP A 39 14.18 11.41 0.39
N TYR A 40 13.00 10.99 0.84
CA TYR A 40 11.90 11.90 1.17
C TYR A 40 12.17 12.61 2.50
N ASP A 41 12.31 13.93 2.45
CA ASP A 41 12.54 14.81 3.60
C ASP A 41 11.31 15.68 3.95
N GLY A 42 10.19 15.46 3.25
CA GLY A 42 8.95 16.18 3.46
C GLY A 42 8.22 15.74 4.75
N PRO A 43 7.25 16.55 5.21
CA PRO A 43 6.44 16.18 6.37
C PRO A 43 5.43 15.08 6.04
N GLY A 44 4.88 14.45 7.09
CA GLY A 44 3.76 13.52 6.99
C GLY A 44 4.15 12.08 6.69
N ASN A 45 3.13 11.26 6.37
CA ASN A 45 3.30 9.84 6.09
C ASN A 45 3.34 9.57 4.58
N ILE A 46 4.07 8.53 4.19
CA ILE A 46 4.10 8.05 2.81
C ILE A 46 3.11 6.89 2.68
N LEU A 47 2.18 6.98 1.73
CA LEU A 47 1.30 5.87 1.35
C LEU A 47 1.80 5.24 0.04
N ILE A 48 2.00 3.92 0.05
CA ILE A 48 2.49 3.16 -1.10
C ILE A 48 1.46 2.09 -1.45
N SER A 49 0.98 2.08 -2.69
CA SER A 49 0.22 0.95 -3.24
C SER A 49 1.05 0.20 -4.26
N TRP A 50 1.20 -1.12 -4.06
CA TRP A 50 2.04 -1.96 -4.90
C TRP A 50 1.46 -3.36 -5.06
N ARG A 51 2.08 -4.16 -5.93
CA ARG A 51 1.64 -5.55 -6.18
C ARG A 51 1.98 -6.43 -4.96
N HIS A 52 1.01 -7.18 -4.42
CA HIS A 52 1.19 -8.07 -3.25
C HIS A 52 2.47 -8.92 -3.30
N ARG A 53 2.75 -9.61 -4.43
CA ARG A 53 3.96 -10.44 -4.61
C ARG A 53 5.31 -9.71 -4.54
N LYS A 54 5.28 -8.38 -4.44
CA LYS A 54 6.45 -7.51 -4.36
C LYS A 54 6.50 -6.73 -3.05
N MET A 55 5.49 -6.86 -2.18
CA MET A 55 5.43 -6.16 -0.90
C MET A 55 6.56 -6.62 0.03
N ARG A 56 6.81 -7.93 0.16
CA ARG A 56 7.93 -8.45 0.96
C ARG A 56 9.27 -7.86 0.51
N GLU A 57 9.57 -7.95 -0.79
CA GLU A 57 10.82 -7.41 -1.38
C GLU A 57 10.94 -5.89 -1.18
N LEU A 58 9.83 -5.15 -1.24
CA LEU A 58 9.78 -3.72 -0.98
C LEU A 58 10.12 -3.40 0.48
N VAL A 59 9.52 -4.11 1.43
CA VAL A 59 9.75 -3.90 2.87
C VAL A 59 11.17 -4.30 3.28
N GLN A 60 11.71 -5.38 2.72
CA GLN A 60 13.12 -5.74 2.86
C GLN A 60 14.04 -4.64 2.33
N ALA A 61 13.70 -4.05 1.17
CA ALA A 61 14.48 -2.95 0.62
C ALA A 61 14.43 -1.66 1.46
N LEU A 62 13.41 -1.49 2.32
CA LEU A 62 13.31 -0.37 3.26
C LEU A 62 14.19 -0.58 4.52
N GLY A 63 14.39 -1.82 4.95
CA GLY A 63 15.26 -2.13 6.09
C GLY A 63 14.84 -3.31 6.96
N TYR A 64 13.66 -3.91 6.72
CA TYR A 64 13.20 -5.05 7.50
C TYR A 64 13.48 -6.39 6.80
N ASP A 65 14.63 -6.99 7.11
CA ASP A 65 15.10 -8.23 6.46
C ASP A 65 14.13 -9.42 6.63
N ASP A 66 13.51 -9.55 7.80
CA ASP A 66 12.60 -10.64 8.17
C ASP A 66 11.13 -10.34 7.83
N ALA A 67 10.87 -9.46 6.85
CA ALA A 67 9.51 -9.13 6.43
C ALA A 67 8.68 -10.36 6.03
N PRO A 68 7.40 -10.45 6.47
CA PRO A 68 6.52 -11.54 6.09
C PRO A 68 6.11 -11.48 4.62
N GLU A 69 5.55 -12.58 4.11
CA GLU A 69 4.87 -12.57 2.81
C GLU A 69 3.52 -11.86 2.93
N TYR A 70 3.16 -11.09 1.90
CA TYR A 70 1.82 -10.54 1.78
C TYR A 70 0.88 -11.65 1.29
N PRO A 71 -0.28 -11.91 1.92
CA PRO A 71 -1.18 -13.00 1.53
C PRO A 71 -1.62 -12.90 0.06
N ASP A 72 -1.52 -14.00 -0.68
CA ASP A 72 -1.78 -14.05 -2.13
C ASP A 72 -3.26 -13.79 -2.50
N ASP A 73 -4.18 -14.06 -1.58
CA ASP A 73 -5.63 -13.91 -1.73
C ASP A 73 -6.18 -12.58 -1.19
N ARG A 74 -5.29 -11.72 -0.68
CA ARG A 74 -5.65 -10.39 -0.14
C ARG A 74 -5.13 -9.27 -1.02
N PHE A 75 -5.86 -8.16 -1.03
CA PHE A 75 -5.56 -6.97 -1.84
C PHE A 75 -5.79 -5.65 -1.10
N ASP A 76 -6.17 -5.75 0.18
CA ASP A 76 -6.79 -4.71 1.00
C ASP A 76 -6.05 -4.47 2.33
N LEU A 77 -5.01 -5.25 2.64
CA LEU A 77 -4.22 -5.06 3.85
C LEU A 77 -3.29 -3.86 3.72
N ILE A 78 -3.27 -3.05 4.77
CA ILE A 78 -2.38 -1.93 5.00
C ILE A 78 -1.36 -2.35 6.06
N TRP A 79 -0.08 -2.23 5.72
CA TRP A 79 1.03 -2.46 6.65
C TRP A 79 1.58 -1.11 7.11
N THR A 80 1.62 -0.91 8.42
CA THR A 80 2.21 0.29 9.02
C THR A 80 3.65 0.00 9.42
N ILE A 81 4.58 0.78 8.87
CA ILE A 81 6.02 0.61 9.02
C ILE A 81 6.61 1.96 9.43
N PRO A 82 6.69 2.27 10.75
CA PRO A 82 7.28 3.52 11.20
C PRO A 82 8.79 3.54 10.97
N PHE A 83 9.38 4.73 10.88
CA PHE A 83 10.85 4.88 10.90
C PHE A 83 11.41 4.21 12.19
N PRO A 84 12.48 3.40 12.11
CA PRO A 84 13.47 3.30 11.04
C PRO A 84 13.19 2.28 9.93
N TYR A 85 11.93 1.86 9.76
CA TYR A 85 11.47 0.91 8.75
C TYR A 85 11.98 -0.53 8.95
N ASP A 86 12.35 -0.88 10.17
CA ASP A 86 12.92 -2.17 10.56
C ASP A 86 11.87 -3.18 11.07
N ASN A 87 10.60 -2.78 11.21
CA ASN A 87 9.51 -3.67 11.57
C ASN A 87 8.14 -3.21 11.04
N ILE A 88 7.19 -4.14 10.97
CA ILE A 88 5.77 -3.85 10.76
C ILE A 88 5.11 -3.80 12.14
N THR A 89 4.57 -2.64 12.52
CA THR A 89 3.94 -2.47 13.85
C THR A 89 2.45 -2.71 13.86
N ASP A 90 1.81 -2.64 12.68
CA ASP A 90 0.37 -2.83 12.54
C ASP A 90 0.04 -3.38 11.15
N ILE A 91 -0.92 -4.31 11.10
CA ILE A 91 -1.48 -4.89 9.88
C ILE A 91 -3.00 -4.83 10.03
N ARG A 92 -3.67 -4.06 9.19
CA ARG A 92 -5.12 -3.89 9.21
C ARG A 92 -5.73 -3.94 7.82
N SER A 93 -7.00 -4.31 7.75
CA SER A 93 -7.87 -3.94 6.64
C SER A 93 -8.76 -2.78 7.12
N GLU A 94 -9.27 -1.99 6.19
CA GLU A 94 -10.30 -0.99 6.54
C GLU A 94 -11.69 -1.63 6.71
N ASP A 95 -11.85 -2.91 6.30
CA ASP A 95 -13.08 -3.69 6.41
C ASP A 95 -14.33 -2.83 6.12
N CYS A 96 -14.31 -2.13 4.98
CA CYS A 96 -15.21 -0.99 4.72
C CYS A 96 -16.67 -1.45 4.68
N PRO A 97 -17.46 -1.16 5.73
CA PRO A 97 -18.87 -1.54 5.75
C PRO A 97 -19.59 -0.82 4.62
N VAL A 98 -20.49 -1.52 3.91
CA VAL A 98 -21.20 -1.09 2.69
C VAL A 98 -20.42 -1.25 1.37
N LEU A 99 -19.07 -1.28 1.37
CA LEU A 99 -18.27 -1.54 0.16
C LEU A 99 -17.82 -2.99 0.02
N ASP A 100 -17.48 -3.65 1.14
CA ASP A 100 -16.94 -5.02 1.17
C ASP A 100 -17.99 -6.08 1.59
N ILE A 101 -19.26 -5.67 1.79
CA ILE A 101 -20.35 -6.59 2.17
C ILE A 101 -20.98 -7.15 0.88
N PRO A 102 -21.07 -8.50 0.70
CA PRO A 102 -21.83 -9.07 -0.40
C PRO A 102 -23.29 -8.59 -0.35
N GLU A 103 -23.84 -8.28 -1.51
CA GLU A 103 -25.21 -7.75 -1.73
C GLU A 103 -26.31 -8.54 -0.98
N GLU A 104 -26.06 -9.82 -0.64
CA GLU A 104 -26.98 -10.72 0.06
C GLU A 104 -27.26 -10.38 1.55
N LEU A 105 -26.55 -9.44 2.17
CA LEU A 105 -26.83 -8.99 3.55
C LEU A 105 -27.66 -7.70 3.62
N THR A 106 -28.05 -7.14 2.48
CA THR A 106 -29.08 -6.08 2.43
C THR A 106 -30.48 -6.69 2.43
N VAL A 107 -30.79 -7.50 3.45
CA VAL A 107 -32.17 -7.88 3.70
C VAL A 107 -32.84 -6.65 4.32
N GLU A 108 -33.73 -6.02 3.55
CA GLU A 108 -34.69 -5.05 4.07
C GLU A 108 -35.36 -5.64 5.33
N LEU A 109 -35.31 -4.90 6.44
CA LEU A 109 -36.39 -4.68 7.42
C LEU A 109 -35.95 -3.64 8.46
#